data_AF-A0A1H6V5A2-F1
#
_entry.id   AF-A0A1H6V5A2-F1
#
_cell.length_a   1.000
_cell.length_b   1.000
_cell.length_c   1.000
_cell.angle_alpha   90.00
_cell.angle_beta   90.00
_cell.angle_gamma   90.00
#
_symmetry.space_group_name_H-M   'P 1'
#
loop_
_entity.id
_entity.type
_entity.pdbx_description
1 polymer ?
#
loop_
_entity_poly.entity_id
_entity_poly.type
_entity_poly.pdbx_seq_one_letter_code
_entity_poly.pdbx_strand_id
1 'polypeptide(L)'
;MAAKTSTERSAKSAAKRAAAGEVELRHRVRPVIKAMLLELMAWHGIEEQAEAIQLLILNAHAAGPAGSAPMLATPRHEIAITENVARRIYREGAAEADRLDRAEA
;
A
#
# COMPACT_ATOMS: atom_id res chain seq x y z
N MET A 1 -39.61 -31.17 8.89
CA MET A 1 -38.58 -30.22 9.35
C MET A 1 -38.67 -28.99 8.45
N ALA A 2 -39.07 -27.83 8.99
CA ALA A 2 -39.17 -26.60 8.20
C ALA A 2 -37.77 -26.12 7.78
N ALA A 3 -37.63 -25.66 6.54
CA ALA A 3 -36.38 -25.08 6.05
C ALA A 3 -36.08 -23.78 6.81
N LYS A 4 -34.83 -23.62 7.26
CA LYS A 4 -34.40 -22.43 8.00
C LYS A 4 -34.47 -21.19 7.11
N THR A 5 -34.87 -20.08 7.71
CA THR A 5 -34.91 -18.79 7.02
C THR A 5 -33.49 -18.27 6.73
N SER A 6 -33.35 -17.30 5.82
CA SER A 6 -32.05 -16.65 5.53
C SER A 6 -31.46 -15.98 6.78
N THR A 7 -32.30 -15.37 7.60
CA THR A 7 -31.93 -14.69 8.85
C THR A 7 -31.37 -15.67 9.88
N GLU A 8 -32.03 -16.81 10.10
CA GLU A 8 -31.56 -17.85 11.03
C GLU A 8 -30.22 -18.44 10.62
N ARG A 9 -29.98 -18.64 9.32
CA ARG A 9 -28.69 -19.10 8.80
C ARG A 9 -27.59 -18.06 9.03
N SER A 10 -27.89 -16.80 8.75
CA SER A 10 -26.95 -15.69 8.95
C SER A 10 -26.58 -15.50 10.42
N ALA A 11 -27.57 -15.57 11.32
CA ALA A 11 -27.36 -15.50 12.77
C ALA A 11 -26.51 -16.68 13.28
N LYS A 12 -26.77 -17.91 12.81
CA LYS A 12 -25.96 -19.09 13.16
C LYS A 12 -24.51 -18.92 12.72
N SER A 13 -24.27 -18.44 11.50
CA SER A 13 -22.92 -18.19 11.01
C SER A 13 -22.23 -17.08 11.80
N ALA A 14 -22.92 -15.99 12.13
CA ALA A 14 -22.37 -14.91 12.95
C ALA A 14 -21.97 -15.40 14.36
N ALA A 15 -22.82 -16.21 15.00
CA ALA A 15 -22.52 -16.80 16.30
C ALA A 15 -21.29 -17.72 16.25
N LYS A 16 -21.12 -18.50 15.18
CA LYS A 16 -19.94 -19.35 15.00
C LYS A 16 -18.66 -18.52 14.88
N ARG A 17 -18.68 -17.43 14.09
CA ARG A 17 -17.52 -16.54 13.93
C ARG A 17 -17.15 -15.86 15.25
N ALA A 18 -18.14 -15.39 16.00
CA ALA A 18 -17.94 -14.82 17.32
C ALA A 18 -17.33 -15.84 18.31
N ALA A 19 -17.82 -17.08 18.31
CA ALA A 19 -17.27 -18.15 19.15
C ALA A 19 -15.82 -18.51 18.77
N ALA A 20 -15.45 -18.39 17.49
CA ALA A 20 -14.09 -18.58 17.01
C ALA A 20 -13.17 -17.36 17.23
N GLY A 21 -13.70 -16.24 17.75
CA GLY A 21 -12.95 -14.99 17.90
C GLY A 21 -12.58 -14.32 16.57
N GLU A 22 -13.25 -14.69 15.48
CA GLU A 22 -13.00 -14.10 14.17
C GLU A 22 -13.40 -12.62 14.16
N VAL A 23 -12.48 -11.76 13.70
CA VAL A 23 -12.71 -10.34 13.51
C VAL A 23 -12.75 -10.02 12.02
N GLU A 24 -13.84 -9.39 11.57
CA GLU A 24 -13.97 -8.96 10.18
C GLU A 24 -13.09 -7.74 9.90
N LEU A 25 -12.09 -7.88 9.02
CA LEU A 25 -11.28 -6.76 8.54
C LEU A 25 -11.89 -6.18 7.25
N ARG A 26 -12.58 -5.04 7.36
CA ARG A 26 -13.15 -4.34 6.20
C ARG A 26 -12.15 -3.36 5.61
N HIS A 27 -11.70 -3.62 4.38
CA HIS A 27 -10.74 -2.77 3.68
C HIS A 27 -11.30 -2.27 2.34
N ARG A 28 -11.36 -0.95 2.16
CA ARG A 28 -11.77 -0.32 0.90
C ARG A 28 -10.53 0.15 0.15
N VAL A 29 -10.34 -0.36 -1.06
CA VAL A 29 -9.16 -0.09 -1.89
C VAL A 29 -9.52 0.55 -3.22
N ARG A 30 -8.58 1.33 -3.76
CA ARG A 30 -8.66 1.81 -5.14
C ARG A 30 -8.33 0.68 -6.13
N PRO A 31 -8.78 0.75 -7.39
CA PRO A 31 -8.53 -0.29 -8.39
C PRO A 31 -7.04 -0.67 -8.56
N VAL A 32 -6.13 0.31 -8.48
CA VAL A 32 -4.69 0.08 -8.61
C VAL A 32 -4.16 -0.86 -7.51
N ILE A 33 -4.53 -0.61 -6.25
CA ILE A 33 -4.11 -1.47 -5.13
C ILE A 33 -4.70 -2.87 -5.27
N LYS A 34 -5.95 -2.98 -5.75
CA LYS A 34 -6.56 -4.27 -6.04
C LYS A 34 -5.81 -5.04 -7.13
N ALA A 35 -5.38 -4.36 -8.20
CA ALA A 35 -4.58 -4.98 -9.26
C ALA A 35 -3.24 -5.50 -8.72
N MET A 36 -2.54 -4.72 -7.89
CA MET A 36 -1.29 -5.15 -7.25
C MET A 36 -1.48 -6.42 -6.40
N LEU A 37 -2.58 -6.53 -5.64
CA LEU A 37 -2.91 -7.75 -4.90
C LEU A 37 -3.13 -8.95 -5.84
N LEU A 38 -3.83 -8.76 -6.96
CA LEU A 38 -4.07 -9.82 -7.94
C LEU A 38 -2.78 -10.27 -8.64
N GLU A 39 -1.84 -9.36 -8.88
CA GLU A 39 -0.52 -9.71 -9.42
C GLU A 39 0.28 -10.55 -8.43
N LEU A 40 0.33 -10.14 -7.15
CA LEU A 40 0.96 -10.94 -6.09
C LEU A 40 0.36 -12.33 -6.00
N MET A 41 -0.97 -12.43 -6.07
CA MET A 41 -1.69 -13.70 -6.10
C MET A 41 -1.27 -14.56 -7.29
N ALA A 42 -1.24 -13.98 -8.50
CA ALA A 42 -0.87 -14.69 -9.71
C ALA A 42 0.58 -15.20 -9.68
N TRP A 43 1.52 -14.40 -9.15
CA TRP A 43 2.93 -14.80 -9.03
C TRP A 43 3.13 -16.01 -8.12
N HIS A 44 2.25 -16.19 -7.13
CA HIS A 44 2.38 -17.24 -6.12
C HIS A 44 1.29 -18.32 -6.20
N GLY A 45 0.44 -18.30 -7.24
CA GLY A 45 -0.63 -19.28 -7.44
C GLY A 45 -1.70 -19.26 -6.35
N ILE A 46 -1.95 -18.10 -5.73
CA ILE A 46 -2.95 -17.96 -4.67
C ILE A 46 -4.30 -17.57 -5.30
N GLU A 47 -5.35 -18.34 -5.02
CA GLU A 47 -6.68 -18.11 -5.61
C GLU A 47 -7.55 -17.19 -4.73
N GLU A 48 -7.33 -17.19 -3.42
CA GLU A 48 -8.15 -16.47 -2.45
C GLU A 48 -7.47 -15.20 -1.93
N GLN A 49 -8.14 -14.05 -2.07
CA GLN A 49 -7.60 -12.76 -1.58
C GLN A 49 -7.37 -12.74 -0.08
N ALA A 50 -8.26 -13.39 0.69
CA ALA A 50 -8.13 -13.47 2.14
C ALA A 50 -6.88 -14.25 2.56
N GLU A 51 -6.54 -15.32 1.82
CA GLU A 51 -5.32 -16.09 2.03
C GLU A 51 -4.07 -15.27 1.71
N ALA A 52 -4.06 -14.56 0.57
CA ALA A 52 -2.94 -13.69 0.20
C ALA A 52 -2.67 -12.62 1.29
N ILE A 53 -3.72 -11.97 1.80
CA ILE A 53 -3.60 -10.97 2.87
C ILE A 53 -3.10 -11.62 4.17
N GLN A 54 -3.62 -12.79 4.52
CA GLN A 54 -3.17 -13.53 5.71
C GLN A 54 -1.68 -13.89 5.62
N LEU A 55 -1.24 -14.38 4.46
CA LEU A 55 0.17 -14.71 4.20
C LEU A 55 1.06 -13.48 4.25
N LEU A 56 0.63 -12.35 3.70
CA LEU A 56 1.38 -11.09 3.80
C LEU A 56 1.58 -10.67 5.25
N ILE A 57 0.54 -10.75 6.09
CA ILE A 57 0.63 -10.42 7.52
C ILE A 57 1.57 -11.39 8.24
N LEU A 58 1.41 -12.69 8.02
CA LEU A 58 2.23 -13.72 8.67
C LEU A 58 3.71 -13.57 8.31
N ASN A 59 4.02 -13.39 7.02
CA ASN A 59 5.41 -13.27 6.56
C ASN A 59 6.04 -11.96 7.00
N ALA A 60 5.31 -10.84 6.95
CA ALA A 60 5.79 -9.56 7.49
C ALA A 60 6.09 -9.68 8.98
N HIS A 61 5.21 -10.32 9.77
CA HIS A 61 5.45 -10.51 11.20
C HIS A 61 6.66 -11.43 11.46
N ALA A 62 6.79 -12.53 10.72
CA ALA A 62 7.89 -13.48 10.83
C ALA A 62 9.25 -12.85 10.49
N ALA A 63 9.28 -11.86 9.59
CA ALA A 63 10.48 -11.09 9.25
C ALA A 63 10.99 -10.21 10.42
N GLY A 64 10.19 -10.01 11.46
CA GLY A 64 10.52 -9.19 12.62
C GLY A 64 10.58 -7.69 12.30
N PRO A 65 10.77 -6.82 13.31
CA PRO A 65 10.62 -5.38 13.15
C PRO A 65 11.50 -4.75 12.06
N ALA A 66 12.77 -5.17 11.99
CA ALA A 66 13.71 -4.65 11.00
C ALA A 66 13.45 -5.21 9.59
N GLY A 67 13.09 -6.50 9.48
CA GLY A 67 12.82 -7.13 8.19
C GLY A 67 11.51 -6.67 7.56
N SER A 68 10.50 -6.37 8.38
CA SER A 68 9.21 -5.85 7.91
C SER A 68 9.21 -4.36 7.60
N ALA A 69 10.15 -3.60 8.16
CA ALA A 69 10.24 -2.14 7.98
C ALA A 69 10.18 -1.69 6.50
N PRO A 70 10.97 -2.25 5.56
CA PRO A 70 10.88 -1.85 4.15
C PRO A 70 9.55 -2.23 3.48
N MET A 71 8.87 -3.30 3.94
CA MET A 71 7.57 -3.73 3.39
C MET A 71 6.42 -2.80 3.79
N LEU A 72 6.53 -2.18 4.97
CA LEU A 72 5.53 -1.27 5.53
C LEU A 72 5.90 0.21 5.35
N ALA A 73 7.05 0.50 4.75
CA ALA A 73 7.48 1.85 4.46
C ALA A 73 6.57 2.47 3.38
N THR A 74 6.12 3.70 3.61
CA THR A 74 5.48 4.47 2.54
C THR A 74 6.48 4.60 1.39
N PRO A 75 6.13 4.21 0.15
CA PRO A 75 7.04 4.36 -0.98
C PRO A 75 7.34 5.84 -1.18
N ARG A 76 8.53 6.26 -0.74
CA ARG A 76 9.07 7.58 -1.02
C ARG A 76 9.86 7.46 -2.31
N HIS A 77 9.40 8.15 -3.35
CA HIS A 77 10.25 8.43 -4.49
C HIS A 77 11.22 9.51 -4.02
N GLU A 78 12.46 9.13 -3.77
CA GLU A 78 13.51 10.11 -3.50
C GLU A 78 13.68 10.95 -4.77
N ILE A 79 13.31 12.24 -4.69
CA ILE A 79 13.52 13.18 -5.79
C ILE A 79 14.98 13.61 -5.72
N ALA A 80 15.85 12.84 -6.35
CA ALA A 80 17.25 13.21 -6.52
C ALA A 80 17.39 14.20 -7.70
N ILE A 81 17.89 15.40 -7.42
CA ILE A 81 18.29 16.34 -8.49
C ILE A 81 19.54 15.76 -9.14
N THR A 82 19.44 15.40 -10.41
CA THR A 82 20.62 14.96 -11.17
C THR A 82 21.62 16.11 -11.29
N GLU A 83 22.91 15.79 -11.32
CA GLU A 83 23.99 16.76 -11.47
C GLU A 83 23.79 17.68 -12.71
N ASN A 84 23.24 17.15 -13.81
CA ASN A 84 22.92 17.94 -14.99
C ASN A 84 21.82 18.99 -14.72
N VAL A 85 20.79 18.62 -13.97
CA VAL A 85 19.70 19.53 -13.59
C VAL A 85 20.22 20.56 -12.58
N ALA A 86 21.06 20.15 -11.63
CA ALA A 86 21.68 21.06 -10.66
C ALA A 86 22.52 22.14 -11.37
N ARG A 87 23.37 21.75 -12.33
CA ARG A 87 24.15 22.71 -13.13
C ARG A 87 23.28 23.66 -13.94
N ARG A 88 22.17 23.18 -14.48
CA ARG A 88 21.24 24.02 -15.24
C ARG A 88 20.57 25.07 -14.35
N ILE A 89 20.04 24.64 -13.20
CA ILE A 89 19.46 25.54 -12.19
C ILE A 89 20.48 26.60 -11.79
N TYR A 90 21.73 26.20 -11.53
CA TYR A 90 22.78 27.13 -11.13
C TYR A 90 23.09 28.18 -12.21
N ARG A 91 23.25 27.75 -13.47
CA ARG A 91 23.54 28.66 -14.60
C ARG A 91 22.41 29.65 -14.85
N GLU A 92 21.17 29.16 -14.86
CA GLU A 92 19.99 30.01 -15.06
C GLU A 92 19.82 31.00 -13.91
N GLY A 93 20.02 30.55 -12.66
CA GLY A 93 19.98 31.41 -11.49
C GLY A 93 21.06 32.51 -11.51
N ALA A 94 22.28 32.18 -11.92
CA ALA A 94 23.36 33.16 -12.05
C ALA A 94 23.05 34.21 -13.13
N ALA A 95 22.55 33.79 -14.30
CA ALA A 95 22.18 34.72 -15.37
C ALA A 95 21.04 35.66 -14.96
N GLU A 96 20.09 35.17 -14.16
CA GLU A 96 18.98 35.98 -13.65
C GLU A 96 19.44 36.98 -12.57
N ALA A 97 20.34 36.57 -11.67
CA ALA A 97 20.96 37.48 -10.70
C ALA A 97 21.68 38.65 -11.40
N ASP A 98 22.52 38.35 -12.40
CA ASP A 98 23.22 39.37 -13.20
C ASP A 98 22.25 40.31 -13.95
N ARG A 99 21.06 39.83 -14.32
CA ARG A 99 20.02 40.65 -14.96
C ARG A 99 19.40 41.61 -13.95
N LEU A 100 19.13 41.14 -12.73
CA LEU A 100 18.54 41.94 -11.66
C LEU A 100 19.52 43.01 -11.18
N ASP A 101 20.79 42.65 -10.93
CA ASP A 101 21.83 43.61 -10.50
C ASP A 101 22.00 44.75 -11.51
N ARG A 102 21.90 44.45 -12.82
CA ARG A 102 21.93 45.47 -13.88
C ARG A 102 20.66 46.29 -14.02
N ALA A 103 19.52 45.80 -13.54
CA ALA A 103 18.27 46.54 -13.54
C ALA A 103 18.11 47.43 -12.29
N GLU A 104 18.83 47.11 -11.21
CA GLU A 104 18.87 47.89 -9.97
C GLU A 104 19.95 48.98 -9.96
N ALA A 105 20.92 48.92 -10.89
CA ALA A 105 21.99 49.92 -11.08
C ALA A 105 21.57 51.08 -12.01
#